data_AF-I6B1G8-F1
#
_entry.id   AF-I6B1G8-F1
#
_cell.length_a   1.000
_cell.length_b   1.000
_cell.length_c   1.000
_cell.angle_alpha   90.00
_cell.angle_beta   90.00
_cell.angle_gamma   90.00
#
_symmetry.space_group_name_H-M   'P 1'
#
loop_
_entity.id
_entity.type
_entity.pdbx_description
1 polymer ?
#
loop_
_entity_poly.entity_id
_entity_poly.type
_entity_poly.pdbx_seq_one_letter_code
_entity_poly.pdbx_strand_id
1 'polypeptide(L)' 'MRTDQQIVDQTNELARRLYALRGYTVKGINYRFDRAIHPHEVEAWQGACEAQRVLTDTDPQDSLDNLADG' A
#
# COMPACT_ATOMS: atom_id res chain seq x y z
N MET A 1 11.25 -12.86 7.98
CA MET A 1 10.35 -12.96 6.81
C MET A 1 9.05 -12.28 7.20
N ARG A 2 8.52 -11.38 6.37
CA ARG A 2 7.23 -10.72 6.60
C ARG A 2 6.12 -11.65 6.11
N THR A 3 4.97 -11.67 6.80
CA THR A 3 3.76 -12.34 6.27
C THR A 3 3.11 -11.49 5.20
N ASP A 4 2.23 -12.08 4.38
CA ASP A 4 1.47 -11.34 3.36
C ASP A 4 0.68 -10.18 3.98
N GLN A 5 0.02 -10.41 5.11
CA GLN A 5 -0.68 -9.36 5.85
C GLN A 5 0.26 -8.23 6.28
N GLN A 6 1.46 -8.56 6.77
CA GLN A 6 2.46 -7.55 7.16
C GLN A 6 2.97 -6.75 5.97
N ILE A 7 3.16 -7.38 4.82
CA ILE A 7 3.58 -6.71 3.57
C ILE A 7 2.50 -5.72 3.14
N VAL A 8 1.24 -6.15 3.10
CA VAL A 8 0.12 -5.31 2.69
C VAL A 8 -0.11 -4.15 3.66
N ASP A 9 -0.02 -4.39 4.97
CA ASP A 9 -0.19 -3.34 5.98
C ASP A 9 0.96 -2.32 5.94
N GLN A 10 2.20 -2.80 5.79
CA GLN A 10 3.37 -1.93 5.63
C GLN A 10 3.26 -1.07 4.35
N THR A 11 2.78 -1.66 3.26
CA THR A 11 2.59 -0.95 1.98
C THR A 11 1.50 0.10 2.10
N ASN A 12 0.41 -0.20 2.81
CA ASN A 12 -0.66 0.77 3.08
C ASN A 12 -0.16 1.95 3.91
N GLU A 13 0.65 1.69 4.92
CA GLU A 13 1.25 2.74 5.74
C GLU A 13 2.24 3.58 4.93
N LEU A 14 2.99 2.97 4.03
CA LEU A 14 3.86 3.70 3.10
C LEU A 14 3.05 4.58 2.15
N ALA A 15 1.97 4.06 1.57
CA ALA A 15 1.07 4.83 0.71
C ALA A 15 0.48 6.04 1.44
N ARG A 16 0.08 5.86 2.71
CA ARG A 16 -0.38 6.97 3.57
C ARG A 16 0.68 8.06 3.72
N ARG A 17 1.94 7.69 3.93
CA ARG A 17 3.05 8.66 4.04
C ARG A 17 3.32 9.38 2.72
N LEU A 18 3.32 8.66 1.60
CA LEU A 18 3.49 9.26 0.26
C LEU A 18 2.34 10.23 -0.07
N TYR A 19 1.11 9.89 0.34
CA TYR A 19 -0.04 10.77 0.19
C TYR A 19 0.09 12.04 1.03
N ALA A 20 0.54 11.90 2.29
CA ALA A 20 0.78 13.01 3.21
C ALA A 20 1.92 13.94 2.76
N LEU A 21 2.98 13.41 2.14
CA LEU A 21 4.07 14.21 1.58
C LEU A 21 3.60 15.16 0.48
N ARG A 22 2.50 14.84 -0.20
CA ARG A 22 1.86 15.70 -1.21
C ARG A 22 0.85 16.69 -0.62
N GLY A 23 0.72 16.73 0.70
CA GLY A 23 -0.21 17.61 1.42
C GLY A 23 -1.63 17.07 1.54
N TYR A 24 -1.87 15.81 1.17
CA TYR A 24 -3.20 15.18 1.25
C TYR A 24 -3.35 14.31 2.51
N THR A 25 -4.58 14.20 3.00
CA THR A 25 -4.91 13.34 4.16
C THR A 25 -6.16 12.53 3.88
N VAL A 26 -6.17 11.26 4.28
CA VAL A 26 -7.36 10.40 4.24
C VAL A 26 -8.13 10.47 5.56
N LYS A 27 -9.46 10.37 5.49
CA LYS A 27 -10.31 10.30 6.69
C LYS A 27 -10.39 8.86 7.17
N GLY A 28 -9.94 8.62 8.41
CA GLY A 28 -10.08 7.34 9.10
C GLY A 28 -8.77 6.57 9.22
N ILE A 29 -8.50 6.08 10.42
CA ILE A 29 -7.30 5.30 10.77
C ILE A 29 -7.24 3.95 10.02
N ASN A 30 -8.39 3.43 9.60
CA ASN A 30 -8.53 2.16 8.89
C ASN A 30 -8.65 2.31 7.36
N TYR A 31 -8.34 3.49 6.81
CA TYR A 31 -8.38 3.67 5.35
C TYR A 31 -7.36 2.76 4.65
N ARG A 32 -7.77 2.14 3.56
CA ARG A 32 -7.03 1.12 2.80
C ARG A 32 -6.74 1.61 1.38
N PHE A 33 -5.49 1.93 1.12
CA PHE A 33 -4.98 2.41 -0.17
C PHE A 33 -4.96 1.29 -1.24
N ASP A 34 -4.85 0.02 -0.84
CA ASP A 34 -5.05 -1.14 -1.72
C ASP A 34 -6.47 -1.23 -2.31
N ARG A 35 -7.43 -0.48 -1.75
CA ARG A 35 -8.82 -0.42 -2.20
C ARG A 35 -9.22 0.95 -2.72
N ALA A 36 -8.26 1.84 -2.92
CA ALA A 36 -8.51 3.20 -3.36
C ALA A 36 -9.06 3.25 -4.79
N ILE A 37 -9.99 4.17 -5.03
CA ILE A 37 -10.52 4.48 -6.37
C ILE A 37 -10.19 5.90 -6.81
N HIS A 38 -9.85 6.79 -5.87
CA HIS A 38 -9.53 8.17 -6.18
C HIS A 38 -8.12 8.24 -6.82
N PRO A 39 -7.92 8.97 -7.93
CA PRO A 39 -6.67 8.95 -8.69
C PRO A 39 -5.41 9.19 -7.84
N HIS A 40 -5.43 10.18 -6.95
CA HIS A 40 -4.27 10.48 -6.10
C HIS A 40 -3.99 9.42 -5.02
N GLU A 41 -5.02 8.70 -4.57
CA GLU A 41 -4.89 7.63 -3.59
C GLU A 41 -4.37 6.36 -4.28
N VAL A 42 -4.87 6.06 -5.47
CA VAL A 42 -4.37 4.98 -6.34
C VAL A 42 -2.89 5.21 -6.66
N GLU A 43 -2.51 6.43 -7.03
CA GLU A 43 -1.11 6.75 -7.31
C GLU A 43 -0.22 6.61 -6.08
N ALA A 44 -0.72 6.95 -4.88
CA ALA A 44 0.02 6.76 -3.64
C ALA A 44 0.21 5.26 -3.32
N TRP A 45 -0.79 4.42 -3.59
CA TRP A 45 -0.67 2.97 -3.50
C TRP A 45 0.37 2.42 -4.47
N GLN A 46 0.28 2.80 -5.75
CA GLN A 46 1.23 2.37 -6.78
C GLN A 46 2.66 2.78 -6.45
N GLY A 47 2.88 4.00 -5.97
CA GLY A 47 4.19 4.46 -5.52
C GLY A 47 4.72 3.65 -4.32
N ALA A 48 3.85 3.24 -3.40
CA ALA A 48 4.23 2.38 -2.29
C ALA A 48 4.58 0.96 -2.75
N CYS A 49 3.84 0.40 -3.71
CA CYS A 49 4.16 -0.88 -4.32
C CYS A 49 5.52 -0.85 -5.02
N GLU A 50 5.78 0.17 -5.82
CA GLU A 50 7.07 0.33 -6.50
C GLU A 50 8.23 0.44 -5.50
N ALA A 51 8.05 1.21 -4.43
CA ALA A 51 9.04 1.30 -3.37
C ALA A 51 9.32 -0.06 -2.69
N GLN A 52 8.31 -0.91 -2.47
CA GLN A 52 8.52 -2.25 -1.90
C GLN A 52 9.31 -3.17 -2.85
N ARG A 53 9.02 -3.11 -4.15
CA ARG A 53 9.75 -3.86 -5.18
C ARG A 53 11.21 -3.44 -5.22
N VAL A 54 11.47 -2.13 -5.30
CA VAL A 54 12.83 -1.59 -5.43
C VAL A 54 13.66 -1.77 -4.15
N LEU A 55 13.08 -1.54 -2.98
CA LEU A 55 13.84 -1.50 -1.71
C LEU A 55 13.93 -2.85 -1.02
N THR A 56 12.99 -3.77 -1.29
CA THR A 56 12.87 -5.01 -0.51
C THR A 56 12.67 -6.25 -1.37
N ASP A 57 12.69 -6.11 -2.70
CA ASP A 57 12.46 -7.20 -3.66
C ASP A 57 11.16 -7.98 -3.34
N THR A 58 10.13 -7.25 -2.95
CA THR A 58 8.82 -7.80 -2.55
C THR A 58 7.72 -7.13 -3.34
N ASP A 59 6.85 -7.92 -3.95
CA ASP A 59 5.67 -7.44 -4.66
C ASP A 59 4.43 -7.46 -3.74
N PRO A 60 3.86 -6.31 -3.35
CA PRO A 60 2.65 -6.31 -2.52
C PRO A 60 1.41 -6.86 -3.23
N GLN A 61 1.40 -6.93 -4.56
CA GLN A 61 0.29 -7.53 -5.29
C GLN A 61 0.23 -9.05 -5.06
N ASP A 62 1.38 -9.74 -5.09
CA ASP A 62 1.46 -11.17 -4.75
C ASP A 62 0.89 -11.44 -3.36
N SER A 63 1.22 -10.58 -2.39
CA SER A 63 0.67 -10.70 -1.02
C SER A 63 -0.82 -10.40 -0.94
N LEU A 64 -1.37 -9.49 -1.75
CA LEU A 64 -2.82 -9.28 -1.82
C LEU A 64 -3.53 -10.50 -2.39
N ASP A 65 -2.97 -11.09 -3.45
CA ASP A 65 -3.52 -12.25 -4.13
C ASP A 65 -3.51 -13.46 -3.17
N ASN A 66 -2.41 -13.70 -2.45
CA ASN A 66 -2.31 -14.73 -1.43
C ASN A 66 -3.36 -14.59 -0.31
N LEU A 67 -3.71 -13.35 0.08
CA LEU A 67 -4.72 -13.09 1.11
C LEU A 67 -6.15 -13.23 0.58
N ALA A 68 -6.37 -13.08 -0.73
CA ALA A 68 -7.68 -13.20 -1.36
C ALA A 68 -8.08 -14.68 -1.57
N ASP A 69 -7.09 -15.56 -1.75
CA ASP A 69 -7.27 -17.01 -1.95
C ASP A 69 -7.35 -17.82 -0.63
N GLY A 70 -7.26 -17.16 0.52
CA GLY A 70 -7.17 -17.77 1.87
C GLY A 70 -8.44 -17.76 2.72
#